data_AF-A0A225WW01-F1
#
_entry.id   AF-A0A225WW01-F1
#
_cell.length_a   1.000
_cell.length_b   1.000
_cell.length_c   1.000
_cell.angle_alpha   90.00
_cell.angle_beta   90.00
_cell.angle_gamma   90.00
#
_symmetry.space_group_name_H-M   'P 1'
#
loop_
_entity.id
_entity.type
_entity.pdbx_description
1 polymer ?
#
loop_
_entity_poly.entity_id
_entity_poly.type
_entity_poly.pdbx_seq_one_letter_code
_entity_poly.pdbx_strand_id
1 'polypeptide(L)'
;MVPPLGVPACLHVPFKIGDWVTIEYRVNDAAEFMEIERPVGPVPIADNKSNEVIVRFDTGESIASDATLYTDSNGLEFMKRILNHGDTWNLTLHDNTKAVAANYFRSRLEGILRTQSTS
;
A
#
# COMPACT_ATOMS: atom_id res chain seq x y z
N MET A 1 -31.54 6.56 -6.70
CA MET A 1 -32.20 5.27 -6.37
C MET A 1 -31.75 4.92 -4.96
N VAL A 2 -32.66 4.89 -3.99
CA VAL A 2 -32.33 4.59 -2.57
C VAL A 2 -32.37 3.05 -2.42
N PRO A 3 -31.35 2.40 -1.86
CA PRO A 3 -31.38 0.96 -1.64
C PRO A 3 -32.51 0.56 -0.68
N PRO A 4 -33.09 -0.64 -0.82
CA PRO A 4 -34.16 -1.12 0.06
C PRO A 4 -33.69 -1.19 1.52
N LEU A 5 -34.60 -0.87 2.45
CA LEU A 5 -34.36 -0.95 3.89
C LEU A 5 -33.82 -2.33 4.29
N GLY A 6 -32.62 -2.36 4.89
CA GLY A 6 -32.00 -3.57 5.45
C GLY A 6 -30.71 -4.04 4.74
N VAL A 7 -30.33 -3.43 3.61
CA VAL A 7 -28.99 -3.62 3.03
C VAL A 7 -28.08 -2.50 3.58
N PRO A 8 -26.91 -2.82 4.19
CA PRO A 8 -25.95 -1.80 4.57
C PRO A 8 -25.67 -0.89 3.37
N ALA A 9 -25.73 0.42 3.58
CA ALA A 9 -25.37 1.34 2.51
C ALA A 9 -23.88 1.16 2.24
N CYS A 10 -23.54 0.65 1.05
CA CYS A 10 -22.17 0.65 0.59
C CYS A 10 -21.95 1.94 -0.21
N LEU A 11 -21.12 2.85 0.29
CA LEU A 11 -20.73 4.06 -0.40
C LEU A 11 -19.57 3.73 -1.35
N HIS A 12 -19.73 4.08 -2.63
CA HIS A 12 -18.73 3.88 -3.67
C HIS A 12 -18.23 5.24 -4.18
N VAL A 13 -16.92 5.47 -4.15
CA VAL A 13 -16.30 6.71 -4.61
C VAL A 13 -15.17 6.41 -5.60
N PRO A 14 -15.44 6.48 -6.92
CA PRO A 14 -14.43 6.25 -7.95
C PRO A 14 -13.64 7.52 -8.29
N PHE A 15 -12.33 7.37 -8.48
CA PHE A 15 -11.39 8.37 -8.97
C PHE A 15 -10.73 7.85 -10.24
N LYS A 16 -10.73 8.65 -11.31
CA LYS A 16 -10.08 8.31 -12.58
C LYS A 16 -8.75 9.05 -12.71
N ILE A 17 -7.70 8.33 -13.09
CA ILE A 17 -6.39 8.90 -13.39
C ILE A 17 -6.08 8.56 -14.85
N GLY A 18 -6.22 9.56 -15.71
CA GLY A 18 -6.23 9.34 -17.16
C GLY A 18 -7.32 8.34 -17.58
N ASP A 19 -7.13 7.71 -18.74
CA ASP A 19 -8.08 6.76 -19.31
C ASP A 19 -7.77 5.29 -18.98
N TRP A 20 -6.80 5.03 -18.09
CA TRP A 20 -6.24 3.69 -17.88
C TRP A 20 -6.15 3.26 -16.41
N VAL A 21 -6.45 4.14 -15.45
CA VAL A 21 -6.54 3.78 -14.03
C VAL A 21 -7.85 4.29 -13.44
N THR A 22 -8.53 3.41 -12.72
CA THR A 22 -9.59 3.78 -11.78
C THR A 22 -9.19 3.33 -10.38
N ILE A 23 -9.40 4.16 -9.37
CA ILE A 23 -9.28 3.81 -7.95
C ILE A 23 -10.66 4.02 -7.35
N GLU A 24 -11.31 2.96 -6.89
CA GLU A 24 -12.61 3.03 -6.24
C GLU A 24 -12.48 2.70 -4.76
N TYR A 25 -12.90 3.64 -3.91
CA TYR A 25 -13.03 3.43 -2.48
C TYR A 25 -14.45 2.94 -2.18
N ARG A 26 -14.57 1.83 -1.45
CA ARG A 26 -15.85 1.28 -0.99
C ARG A 26 -15.89 1.24 0.53
N VAL A 27 -16.87 1.92 1.11
CA VAL A 27 -17.10 1.98 2.55
C VAL A 27 -18.43 1.32 2.85
N ASN A 28 -18.40 0.27 3.66
CA ASN A 28 -19.59 -0.46 4.08
C ASN A 28 -19.79 -0.26 5.59
N ASP A 29 -20.98 0.19 5.98
CA ASP A 29 -21.32 0.46 7.38
C ASP A 29 -21.12 -0.75 8.32
N ALA A 30 -21.13 -1.98 7.78
CA ALA A 30 -20.94 -3.21 8.54
C ALA A 30 -19.49 -3.72 8.58
N ALA A 31 -18.55 -3.07 7.89
CA ALA A 31 -17.16 -3.51 7.80
C ALA A 31 -16.23 -2.64 8.65
N GLU A 32 -15.24 -3.27 9.30
CA GLU A 32 -14.18 -2.56 10.05
C GLU A 32 -13.03 -2.06 9.15
N PHE A 33 -13.16 -2.26 7.83
CA PHE A 33 -12.18 -1.88 6.83
C PHE A 33 -12.86 -1.19 5.64
N MET A 34 -12.07 -0.42 4.90
CA MET A 34 -12.46 0.14 3.61
C MET A 34 -11.80 -0.69 2.51
N GLU A 35 -12.56 -1.02 1.47
CA GLU A 35 -12.03 -1.70 0.30
C GLU A 35 -11.54 -0.68 -0.73
N ILE A 36 -10.44 -1.01 -1.41
CA ILE A 36 -9.88 -0.19 -2.48
C ILE A 36 -9.71 -1.07 -3.71
N GLU A 37 -10.60 -0.88 -4.69
CA GLU A 37 -10.52 -1.58 -5.98
C GLU A 37 -9.77 -0.73 -6.99
N ARG A 38 -8.89 -1.35 -7.80
CA ARG A 38 -7.98 -0.63 -8.69
C ARG A 38 -7.83 -1.31 -10.04
N PRO A 39 -8.79 -1.13 -10.97
CA PRO A 39 -8.59 -1.52 -12.36
C PRO A 39 -7.46 -0.69 -12.97
N VAL A 40 -6.41 -1.36 -13.45
CA VAL A 40 -5.28 -0.75 -14.14
C VAL A 40 -5.14 -1.39 -15.52
N GLY A 41 -5.25 -0.59 -16.57
CA GLY A 41 -4.90 -0.99 -17.92
C GLY A 41 -5.75 -0.35 -19.02
N PRO A 42 -5.26 -0.38 -20.28
CA PRO A 42 -3.89 -0.75 -20.66
C PRO A 42 -2.87 0.31 -20.22
N VAL A 43 -1.73 -0.10 -19.65
CA VAL A 43 -0.68 0.84 -19.21
C VAL A 43 -0.10 1.54 -20.44
N PRO A 44 -0.04 2.89 -20.48
CA PRO A 44 0.54 3.61 -21.60
C PRO A 44 2.02 3.24 -21.78
N ILE A 45 2.39 2.87 -23.02
CA ILE A 45 3.76 2.51 -23.41
C ILE A 45 4.25 3.31 -24.63
N ALA A 46 3.54 4.37 -25.00
CA ALA A 46 3.80 5.14 -26.22
C ALA A 46 5.18 5.82 -26.23
N ASP A 47 5.79 6.03 -25.07
CA ASP A 47 7.14 6.58 -24.91
C ASP A 47 8.24 5.51 -24.93
N ASN A 48 7.89 4.24 -25.19
CA ASN A 48 8.78 3.08 -25.16
C ASN A 48 9.50 2.88 -23.82
N LYS A 49 8.90 3.32 -22.70
CA LYS A 49 9.43 3.06 -21.35
C LYS A 49 8.62 2.00 -20.61
N SER A 50 9.32 1.18 -19.84
CA SER A 50 8.68 0.25 -18.90
C SER A 50 8.21 1.02 -17.67
N ASN A 51 6.95 0.80 -17.28
CA ASN A 51 6.33 1.46 -16.14
C ASN A 51 6.06 0.44 -15.02
N GLU A 52 6.34 0.84 -13.78
CA GLU A 52 5.91 0.14 -12.57
C GLU A 52 4.88 1.01 -11.86
N VAL A 53 3.68 0.45 -11.64
CA VAL A 53 2.56 1.19 -11.04
C VAL A 53 2.41 0.75 -9.60
N ILE A 54 2.50 1.71 -8.69
CA ILE A 54 2.36 1.48 -7.25
C ILE A 54 1.19 2.28 -6.69
N VAL A 55 0.62 1.79 -5.60
CA VAL A 55 -0.22 2.62 -4.74
C VAL A 55 0.55 2.93 -3.48
N ARG A 56 0.70 4.23 -3.23
CA ARG A 56 1.36 4.77 -2.05
C ARG A 56 0.30 5.38 -1.15
N PHE A 57 0.24 4.90 0.08
CA PHE A 57 -0.47 5.57 1.15
C PHE A 57 0.51 6.51 1.84
N ASP A 58 0.14 7.78 1.91
CA ASP A 58 0.91 8.80 2.62
C ASP A 58 0.08 9.27 3.82
N THR A 59 0.60 9.01 5.02
CA THR A 59 -0.04 9.39 6.27
C THR A 59 0.56 10.66 6.86
N GLY A 60 1.49 11.33 6.16
CA GLY A 60 2.25 12.46 6.68
C GLY A 60 2.83 12.17 8.06
N GLU A 61 2.55 13.06 9.02
CA GLU A 61 2.97 12.94 10.42
C GLU A 61 1.96 12.19 11.31
N SER A 62 0.83 11.72 10.75
CA SER A 62 -0.21 11.04 11.54
C SER A 62 0.21 9.66 12.07
N ILE A 63 1.27 9.06 11.51
CA ILE A 63 1.86 7.81 11.99
C ILE A 63 3.36 7.98 12.17
N ALA A 64 3.82 8.02 13.42
CA ALA A 64 5.24 7.96 13.75
C ALA A 64 5.71 6.50 13.69
N SER A 65 6.15 6.04 12.51
CA SER A 65 6.58 4.65 12.28
C SER A 65 8.04 4.37 12.67
N ASP A 66 8.83 5.42 12.96
CA ASP A 66 10.27 5.32 13.22
C ASP A 66 11.00 4.47 12.17
N ALA A 67 10.72 4.77 10.89
CA ALA A 67 11.26 4.08 9.72
C ALA A 67 11.03 2.55 9.70
N THR A 68 10.07 2.06 10.48
CA THR A 68 9.78 0.64 10.67
C THR A 68 8.46 0.25 10.01
N LEU A 69 8.45 -0.88 9.32
CA LEU A 69 7.25 -1.52 8.79
C LEU A 69 7.26 -3.02 9.08
N TYR A 70 6.10 -3.66 9.03
CA TYR A 70 5.97 -5.11 9.23
C TYR A 70 5.37 -5.76 7.99
N THR A 71 6.05 -6.80 7.49
CA THR A 71 5.58 -7.60 6.34
C THR A 71 5.38 -9.04 6.77
N ASP A 72 4.34 -9.70 6.29
CA ASP A 72 4.18 -11.14 6.50
C ASP A 72 5.26 -11.97 5.78
N SER A 73 5.63 -13.11 6.37
CA SER A 73 6.38 -14.18 5.72
C SER A 73 5.40 -15.25 5.22
N ASN A 74 4.98 -15.12 3.96
CA ASN A 74 4.07 -16.05 3.29
C ASN A 74 2.70 -16.24 3.96
N GLY A 75 2.24 -15.24 4.73
CA GLY A 75 0.97 -15.22 5.46
C GLY A 75 1.02 -15.81 6.86
N LEU A 76 2.21 -16.01 7.45
CA LEU A 76 2.38 -16.64 8.76
C LEU A 76 2.84 -15.64 9.83
N GLU A 77 4.12 -15.30 9.82
CA GLU A 77 4.75 -14.46 10.85
C GLU A 77 5.04 -13.06 10.30
N PHE A 78 4.84 -12.03 11.12
CA PHE A 78 5.24 -10.67 10.78
C PHE A 78 6.72 -10.45 11.04
N MET A 79 7.42 -9.98 10.01
CA MET A 79 8.83 -9.63 10.05
C MET A 79 8.97 -8.11 10.17
N LYS A 80 9.76 -7.65 11.14
CA LYS A 80 10.15 -6.23 11.27
C LYS A 80 11.11 -5.87 10.13
N ARG A 81 10.86 -4.73 9.48
CA ARG A 81 11.72 -4.15 8.43
C ARG A 81 12.04 -2.71 8.82
N ILE A 82 13.30 -2.32 8.76
CA ILE A 82 13.76 -0.96 9.04
C ILE A 82 14.33 -0.40 7.74
N LEU A 83 13.95 0.83 7.40
CA LEU A 83 14.43 1.51 6.20
C LEU A 83 15.96 1.55 6.17
N ASN A 84 16.56 1.11 5.05
CA ASN A 84 18.01 1.07 4.84
C ASN A 84 18.78 0.28 5.91
N HIS A 85 18.20 -0.81 6.42
CA HIS A 85 18.84 -1.69 7.40
C HIS A 85 19.00 -3.12 6.92
N GLY A 86 20.10 -3.77 7.33
CA GLY A 86 20.33 -5.21 7.17
C GLY A 86 20.59 -5.86 8.53
N ASP A 87 19.82 -6.89 8.87
CA ASP A 87 19.90 -7.53 10.19
C ASP A 87 21.19 -8.34 10.41
N THR A 88 21.75 -8.91 9.32
CA THR A 88 22.87 -9.86 9.39
C THR A 88 24.17 -9.31 8.83
N TRP A 89 24.15 -8.13 8.22
CA TRP A 89 25.32 -7.54 7.59
C TRP A 89 25.17 -6.01 7.47
N ASN A 90 26.30 -5.31 7.36
CA ASN A 90 26.31 -3.85 7.25
C ASN A 90 25.88 -3.39 5.84
N LEU A 91 24.61 -2.98 5.70
CA LEU A 91 24.04 -2.52 4.43
C LEU A 91 24.73 -1.25 3.92
N THR A 92 25.50 -1.41 2.84
CA THR A 92 26.09 -0.29 2.11
C THR A 92 25.35 -0.09 0.79
N LEU A 93 24.61 1.00 0.67
CA LEU A 93 24.00 1.40 -0.59
C LEU A 93 25.07 2.08 -1.45
N HIS A 94 25.49 1.42 -2.52
CA HIS A 94 26.53 1.93 -3.42
C HIS A 94 26.13 3.20 -4.18
N ASP A 95 24.82 3.48 -4.30
CA ASP A 95 24.23 4.68 -4.88
C ASP A 95 22.79 4.84 -4.34
N ASN A 96 22.37 6.10 -4.16
CA ASN A 96 21.02 6.52 -3.77
C ASN A 96 19.93 6.00 -4.72
N THR A 97 20.26 5.74 -5.99
CA THR A 97 19.29 5.18 -6.96
C THR A 97 18.78 3.79 -6.56
N LYS A 98 19.53 3.05 -5.74
CA LYS A 98 19.14 1.71 -5.28
C LYS A 98 18.38 1.71 -3.96
N ALA A 99 18.28 2.85 -3.28
CA ALA A 99 17.62 2.94 -1.97
C ALA A 99 16.16 2.50 -2.06
N VAL A 100 15.44 2.88 -3.11
CA VAL A 100 14.05 2.48 -3.30
C VAL A 100 13.94 0.96 -3.47
N ALA A 101 14.70 0.39 -4.40
CA ALA A 101 14.69 -1.05 -4.70
C ALA A 101 15.13 -1.91 -3.50
N ALA A 102 16.11 -1.45 -2.72
CA ALA A 102 16.64 -2.18 -1.58
C ALA A 102 15.65 -2.32 -0.41
N ASN A 103 14.58 -1.52 -0.39
CA ASN A 103 13.55 -1.53 0.66
C ASN A 103 12.21 -2.13 0.18
N TYR A 104 12.17 -2.78 -0.99
CA TYR A 104 11.01 -3.58 -1.39
C TYR A 104 11.08 -4.96 -0.73
N PHE A 105 10.04 -5.30 0.03
CA PHE A 105 9.87 -6.60 0.67
C PHE A 105 8.66 -7.32 0.08
N ARG A 106 8.75 -8.66 -0.04
CA ARG A 106 7.61 -9.49 -0.42
C ARG A 106 6.65 -9.63 0.76
N SER A 107 5.37 -9.42 0.53
CA SER A 107 4.24 -9.79 1.40
C SER A 107 3.26 -10.64 0.60
N ARG A 108 2.61 -11.61 1.23
CA ARG A 108 1.61 -12.48 0.57
C ARG A 108 0.18 -12.12 0.93
N LEU A 109 -0.04 -11.76 2.19
CA LEU A 109 -1.38 -11.56 2.73
C LEU A 109 -1.56 -10.10 3.17
N GLU A 110 -0.67 -9.61 4.02
CA GLU A 110 -0.84 -8.33 4.70
C GLU A 110 0.50 -7.63 4.96
N GLY A 111 0.53 -6.33 4.66
CA GLY A 111 1.53 -5.41 5.18
C GLY A 111 0.88 -4.55 6.26
N ILE A 112 1.51 -4.44 7.42
CA ILE A 112 1.00 -3.62 8.52
C ILE A 112 2.03 -2.54 8.86
N LEU A 113 1.58 -1.28 8.84
CA LEU A 113 2.26 -0.18 9.49
C LEU A 113 1.70 -0.06 10.91
N ARG A 114 2.54 -0.29 11.91
CA ARG A 114 2.21 -0.12 13.33
C ARG A 114 3.18 0.89 13.93
N THR A 115 2.65 1.85 14.66
CA THR A 115 3.43 2.71 15.55
C THR A 115 3.55 2.05 16.93
N GLN A 116 4.63 2.33 17.65
CA GLN A 116 4.63 2.11 19.10
C GLN A 116 3.78 3.22 19.70
N SER A 117 2.60 2.88 20.23
CA SER A 117 1.79 3.82 21.00
C SER A 117 2.62 4.31 22.19
N THR A 118 3.24 5.48 22.09
CA THR A 118 3.77 6.16 23.27
C THR A 118 2.59 6.68 24.07
N SER A 119 2.26 5.93 25.12
CA SER A 119 1.42 6.35 26.25
C SER A 119 2.00 7.57 26.95
#